data_AF-A0A953PI85-F1
#
_entry.id   AF-A0A953PI85-F1
#
_cell.length_a   1.000
_cell.length_b   1.000
_cell.length_c   1.000
_cell.angle_alpha   90.00
_cell.angle_beta   90.00
_cell.angle_gamma   90.00
#
_symmetry.space_group_name_H-M   'P 1'
#
loop_
_entity.id
_entity.type
_entity.pdbx_description
1 polymer ?
#
loop_
_entity_poly.entity_id
_entity_poly.type
_entity_poly.pdbx_seq_one_letter_code
_entity_poly.pdbx_strand_id
1 'polypeptide(L)'
;MIAKHPKTTFVVLHVGSWPENLDNVEALLKKFPNVQIEFGARQAELGRQPRRTYKLFLDFQDRIMFGTDNDFGADLYQSYFRWLETADEYFDYYDAPAQGRWKIYGLALPDPVLEKVYHLNAEKLFNQFKGANIASKRGGN
;
A
#
# COMPACT_ATOMS: atom_id res chain seq x y z
N MET A 1 3.96 -20.76 1.38
CA MET A 1 4.88 -19.95 2.22
C MET A 1 4.11 -19.34 3.40
N ILE A 2 3.16 -18.42 3.19
CA ILE A 2 2.37 -17.74 4.25
C ILE A 2 1.71 -18.71 5.25
N ALA A 3 0.89 -19.66 4.77
CA ALA A 3 0.16 -20.60 5.65
C ALA A 3 1.05 -21.46 6.55
N LYS A 4 2.31 -21.71 6.13
CA LYS A 4 3.28 -22.51 6.91
C LYS A 4 3.94 -21.71 8.03
N HIS A 5 3.79 -20.38 8.05
CA HIS A 5 4.48 -19.47 8.97
C HIS A 5 3.49 -18.48 9.60
N PRO A 6 2.50 -18.95 10.39
CA PRO A 6 1.42 -18.11 10.91
C PRO A 6 1.89 -17.04 11.92
N LYS A 7 3.09 -17.18 12.48
CA LYS A 7 3.70 -16.22 13.43
C LYS A 7 4.57 -15.16 12.75
N THR A 8 4.75 -15.23 11.43
CA THR A 8 5.50 -14.24 10.66
C THR A 8 4.52 -13.25 10.06
N THR A 9 4.74 -11.95 10.29
CA THR A 9 4.01 -10.91 9.56
C THR A 9 4.59 -10.78 8.16
N PHE A 10 3.75 -10.88 7.14
CA PHE A 10 4.12 -10.70 5.74
C PHE A 10 3.63 -9.36 5.24
N VAL A 11 4.55 -8.58 4.67
CA VAL A 11 4.20 -7.44 3.83
C VAL A 11 4.30 -7.90 2.39
N VAL A 12 3.16 -8.03 1.73
CA VAL A 12 3.10 -8.51 0.36
C VAL A 12 3.09 -7.30 -0.58
N LEU A 13 4.13 -7.21 -1.40
CA LEU A 13 4.35 -6.08 -2.29
C LEU A 13 3.36 -6.03 -3.45
N HIS A 14 3.17 -4.83 -3.99
CA HIS A 14 2.41 -4.51 -5.19
C HIS A 14 1.01 -5.11 -5.18
N VAL A 15 0.33 -5.02 -4.04
CA VAL A 15 -1.05 -5.49 -3.83
C VAL A 15 -1.18 -7.00 -4.10
N GLY A 16 -0.20 -7.80 -3.69
CA GLY A 16 -0.21 -9.24 -3.99
C GLY A 16 0.10 -9.57 -5.45
N SER A 17 0.67 -8.62 -6.20
CA SER A 17 0.96 -8.71 -7.63
C SER A 17 -0.25 -9.03 -8.52
N TRP A 18 -1.48 -8.80 -8.02
CA TRP A 18 -2.71 -8.95 -8.81
C TRP A 18 -3.69 -7.78 -8.58
N PRO A 19 -3.23 -6.53 -8.78
CA PRO A 19 -4.03 -5.33 -8.54
C PRO A 19 -5.30 -5.26 -9.41
N GLU A 20 -5.35 -5.97 -10.55
CA GLU A 20 -6.51 -6.04 -11.44
C GLU A 20 -7.62 -6.96 -10.90
N ASN A 21 -7.32 -7.80 -9.91
CA ASN A 21 -8.26 -8.75 -9.33
C ASN A 21 -8.30 -8.60 -7.80
N LEU A 22 -8.96 -7.53 -7.35
CA LEU A 22 -9.06 -7.19 -5.93
C LEU A 22 -9.84 -8.23 -5.11
N ASP A 23 -10.66 -9.08 -5.75
CA ASP A 23 -11.34 -10.18 -5.05
C ASP A 23 -10.35 -11.26 -4.61
N ASN A 24 -9.31 -11.55 -5.40
CA ASN A 24 -8.24 -12.44 -4.98
C ASN A 24 -7.38 -11.83 -3.87
N VAL A 25 -7.10 -10.53 -3.97
CA VAL A 25 -6.36 -9.80 -2.93
C VAL A 25 -7.13 -9.80 -1.62
N GLU A 26 -8.43 -9.53 -1.67
CA GLU A 26 -9.32 -9.60 -0.51
C GLU A 26 -9.39 -11.02 0.07
N ALA A 27 -9.50 -12.05 -0.77
CA ALA A 27 -9.50 -13.44 -0.31
C ALA A 27 -8.19 -13.81 0.41
N LEU A 28 -7.03 -13.37 -0.10
CA LEU A 28 -5.74 -13.52 0.56
C LEU A 28 -5.75 -12.85 1.94
N LEU A 29 -6.17 -11.59 1.98
CA LEU A 29 -6.25 -10.76 3.18
C LEU A 29 -7.19 -11.38 4.23
N LYS A 30 -8.36 -11.90 3.84
CA LYS A 30 -9.29 -12.58 4.75
C LYS A 30 -8.72 -13.89 5.30
N LYS A 31 -8.05 -14.66 4.43
CA LYS A 31 -7.52 -15.97 4.78
C LYS A 31 -6.33 -15.89 5.74
N PHE A 32 -5.51 -14.85 5.63
CA PHE A 32 -4.27 -14.72 6.39
C PHE A 32 -4.25 -13.41 7.18
N PRO A 33 -4.56 -13.44 8.50
CA PRO A 33 -4.56 -12.24 9.32
C PRO A 33 -3.16 -11.64 9.50
N ASN A 34 -2.10 -12.44 9.32
CA ASN A 34 -0.70 -12.04 9.37
C ASN A 34 -0.17 -11.44 8.06
N VAL A 35 -1.03 -11.14 7.09
CA VAL A 35 -0.66 -10.48 5.82
C VAL A 35 -1.10 -9.02 5.82
N GLN A 36 -0.20 -8.15 5.38
CA GLN A 36 -0.42 -6.76 5.01
C GLN A 36 -0.04 -6.58 3.54
N ILE A 37 -0.52 -5.52 2.90
CA ILE A 37 -0.17 -5.15 1.53
C ILE A 37 0.38 -3.72 1.45
N GLU A 38 1.09 -3.43 0.38
CA GLU A 38 1.45 -2.08 -0.06
C GLU A 38 1.12 -1.93 -1.56
N PHE A 39 1.02 -0.70 -2.07
CA PHE A 39 0.51 -0.41 -3.42
C PHE A 39 1.47 0.30 -4.38
N GLY A 40 2.76 0.30 -4.08
CA GLY A 40 3.82 0.81 -4.94
C GLY A 40 3.73 0.25 -6.36
N ALA A 41 3.96 1.12 -7.33
CA ALA A 41 3.78 0.87 -8.76
C ALA A 41 2.36 0.41 -9.17
N ARG A 42 1.32 0.58 -8.32
CA ARG A 42 -0.08 0.15 -8.60
C ARG A 42 -1.11 1.27 -8.66
N GLN A 43 -0.67 2.53 -8.75
CA GLN A 43 -1.59 3.67 -8.87
C GLN A 43 -2.51 3.52 -10.11
N ALA A 44 -1.96 3.10 -11.26
CA ALA A 44 -2.72 2.99 -12.50
C ALA A 44 -3.83 1.92 -12.43
N GLU A 45 -3.52 0.73 -11.92
CA GLU A 45 -4.44 -0.41 -11.86
C GLU A 45 -5.50 -0.25 -10.78
N LEU A 46 -5.15 0.36 -9.64
CA LEU A 46 -6.10 0.62 -8.57
C LEU A 46 -6.98 1.83 -8.89
N GLY A 47 -6.40 2.89 -9.46
CA GLY A 47 -7.10 4.13 -9.79
C GLY A 47 -8.12 3.98 -10.92
N ARG A 48 -8.00 2.98 -11.78
CA ARG A 48 -9.00 2.69 -12.83
C ARG A 48 -10.25 1.94 -12.35
N GLN A 49 -10.27 1.50 -11.09
CA GLN A 49 -11.39 0.76 -10.47
C GLN A 49 -11.78 1.36 -9.10
N PRO A 50 -12.06 2.68 -9.03
CA PRO A 50 -12.10 3.46 -7.80
C PRO A 50 -13.04 2.91 -6.73
N ARG A 51 -14.26 2.48 -7.11
CA ARG A 51 -15.24 1.95 -6.16
C ARG A 51 -14.76 0.69 -5.44
N ARG A 52 -14.09 -0.20 -6.19
CA ARG A 52 -13.59 -1.47 -5.64
C ARG A 52 -12.35 -1.26 -4.79
N THR A 53 -11.45 -0.38 -5.23
CA THR A 53 -10.27 0.05 -4.48
C THR A 53 -10.66 0.72 -3.17
N TYR A 54 -11.59 1.70 -3.22
CA TYR A 54 -12.12 2.37 -2.04
C TYR A 54 -12.63 1.38 -1.00
N LYS A 55 -13.47 0.42 -1.41
CA LYS A 55 -13.99 -0.61 -0.51
C LYS A 55 -12.87 -1.45 0.12
N LEU A 56 -11.86 -1.85 -0.65
CA LEU A 56 -10.71 -2.59 -0.11
C LEU A 56 -9.96 -1.77 0.94
N PHE A 57 -9.75 -0.48 0.66
CA PHE A 57 -9.07 0.44 1.58
C PHE A 57 -9.85 0.61 2.89
N LEU A 58 -11.17 0.74 2.84
CA LEU A 58 -11.98 0.81 4.05
C LEU A 58 -11.97 -0.49 4.86
N ASP A 59 -12.19 -1.62 4.19
CA ASP A 59 -12.33 -2.94 4.82
C ASP A 59 -11.01 -3.43 5.43
N PHE A 60 -9.86 -2.99 4.90
CA PHE A 60 -8.52 -3.41 5.34
C PHE A 60 -7.58 -2.27 5.70
N GLN A 61 -8.14 -1.13 6.11
CA GLN A 61 -7.39 0.10 6.44
C GLN A 61 -6.22 -0.09 7.40
N ASP A 62 -6.26 -1.08 8.29
CA ASP A 62 -5.19 -1.35 9.27
C ASP A 62 -4.07 -2.27 8.72
N ARG A 63 -4.08 -2.59 7.42
CA ARG A 63 -3.17 -3.54 6.77
C ARG A 63 -2.72 -3.12 5.37
N ILE A 64 -2.86 -1.84 5.04
CA ILE A 64 -2.43 -1.26 3.76
C ILE A 64 -1.40 -0.18 4.06
N MET A 65 -0.20 -0.31 3.51
CA MET A 65 0.86 0.67 3.64
C MET A 65 1.06 1.47 2.36
N PHE A 66 1.44 2.73 2.52
CA PHE A 66 1.85 3.58 1.43
C PHE A 66 3.21 3.17 0.87
N GLY A 67 3.30 3.10 -0.46
CA GLY A 67 4.52 2.88 -1.21
C GLY A 67 4.35 3.44 -2.62
N THR A 68 5.41 4.00 -3.20
CA THR A 68 5.38 4.53 -4.57
C THR A 68 6.07 3.61 -5.57
N ASP A 69 7.12 2.90 -5.14
CA ASP A 69 8.04 2.15 -6.02
C ASP A 69 8.61 3.01 -7.15
N ASN A 70 8.89 4.28 -6.83
CA ASN A 70 9.42 5.30 -7.73
C ASN A 70 10.44 6.17 -6.99
N ASP A 71 11.24 6.93 -7.75
CA ASP A 71 12.11 7.98 -7.19
C ASP A 71 11.31 9.05 -6.43
N PHE A 72 12.00 9.93 -5.71
CA PHE A 72 11.35 11.00 -4.96
C PHE A 72 11.14 12.27 -5.81
N GLY A 73 9.92 12.81 -5.81
CA GLY A 73 9.55 14.02 -6.55
C GLY A 73 8.23 14.63 -6.05
N ALA A 74 8.12 15.96 -6.08
CA ALA A 74 6.91 16.64 -5.60
C ALA A 74 5.68 16.32 -6.47
N ASP A 75 5.88 16.20 -7.77
CA ASP A 75 4.89 15.79 -8.77
C ASP A 75 4.36 14.36 -8.53
N LEU A 76 5.24 13.42 -8.18
CA LEU A 76 4.86 12.07 -7.76
C LEU A 76 3.90 12.13 -6.57
N TYR A 77 4.30 12.77 -5.47
CA TYR A 77 3.47 12.83 -4.27
C TYR A 77 2.16 13.57 -4.51
N GLN A 78 2.18 14.68 -5.27
CA GLN A 78 0.96 15.39 -5.66
C GLN A 78 -0.01 14.50 -6.44
N SER A 79 0.49 13.65 -7.35
CA SER A 79 -0.33 12.68 -8.07
C SER A 79 -0.95 11.64 -7.12
N TYR A 80 -0.20 11.12 -6.16
CA TYR A 80 -0.70 10.17 -5.17
C TYR A 80 -1.70 10.81 -4.20
N PHE A 81 -1.45 12.02 -3.72
CA PHE A 81 -2.38 12.77 -2.87
C PHE A 81 -3.67 13.09 -3.61
N ARG A 82 -3.57 13.56 -4.87
CA ARG A 82 -4.75 13.74 -5.73
C ARG A 82 -5.54 12.45 -5.86
N TRP A 83 -4.88 11.32 -6.06
CA TRP A 83 -5.55 10.02 -6.17
C TRP A 83 -6.20 9.55 -4.86
N LEU A 84 -5.56 9.72 -3.71
CA LEU A 84 -6.06 9.20 -2.44
C LEU A 84 -7.10 10.12 -1.78
N GLU A 85 -6.90 11.44 -1.87
CA GLU A 85 -7.59 12.43 -1.03
C GLU A 85 -8.79 13.09 -1.72
N THR A 86 -8.80 13.20 -3.05
CA THR A 86 -9.84 13.95 -3.77
C THR A 86 -10.90 13.03 -4.37
N ALA A 87 -12.05 13.63 -4.72
CA ALA A 87 -13.08 13.00 -5.52
C ALA A 87 -12.92 13.32 -7.02
N ASP A 88 -11.73 13.74 -7.45
CA ASP A 88 -11.49 14.09 -8.85
C ASP A 88 -11.72 12.88 -9.76
N GLU A 89 -12.23 13.13 -10.95
CA GLU A 89 -12.49 12.08 -11.93
C GLU A 89 -11.64 12.32 -13.18
N TYR A 90 -11.30 11.22 -13.86
CA TYR A 90 -10.76 11.25 -15.22
C TYR A 90 -9.45 12.07 -15.38
N PHE A 91 -8.41 11.71 -14.62
CA PHE A 91 -7.08 12.34 -14.72
C PHE A 91 -5.94 11.32 -14.95
N ASP A 92 -4.78 11.81 -15.37
CA ASP A 92 -3.58 10.99 -15.56
C ASP A 92 -2.96 10.62 -14.22
N TYR A 93 -2.55 9.36 -14.10
CA TYR A 93 -1.70 8.91 -12.99
C TYR A 93 -0.25 9.36 -13.23
N TYR A 94 0.60 9.22 -12.20
CA TYR A 94 2.02 9.56 -12.35
C TYR A 94 2.68 8.72 -13.45
N ASP A 95 3.44 9.36 -14.34
CA ASP A 95 4.11 8.70 -15.47
C ASP A 95 3.16 8.03 -16.50
N ALA A 96 1.89 8.47 -16.57
CA ALA A 96 1.01 8.02 -17.64
C ALA A 96 1.63 8.34 -19.02
N PRO A 97 1.57 7.43 -20.01
CA PRO A 97 0.80 6.18 -20.04
C PRO A 97 1.62 4.89 -19.78
N ALA A 98 2.70 4.94 -18.99
CA ALA A 98 3.65 3.83 -18.84
C ALA A 98 3.01 2.49 -18.43
N GLN A 99 1.97 2.52 -17.59
CA GLN A 99 1.26 1.33 -17.10
C GLN A 99 -0.10 1.10 -17.77
N GLY A 100 -0.42 1.86 -18.84
CA GLY A 100 -1.68 1.75 -19.54
C GLY A 100 -2.25 3.07 -20.04
N ARG A 101 -3.10 2.99 -21.06
CA ARG A 101 -3.74 4.14 -21.72
C ARG A 101 -5.16 4.36 -21.20
N TRP A 102 -5.31 4.55 -19.90
CA TRP A 102 -6.59 4.89 -19.24
C TRP A 102 -6.39 6.01 -18.23
N LYS A 103 -7.50 6.67 -17.88
CA LYS A 103 -7.54 7.64 -16.79
C LYS A 103 -7.85 6.96 -15.47
N ILE A 104 -7.43 7.58 -14.37
CA ILE A 104 -7.75 7.16 -13.01
C ILE A 104 -8.71 8.16 -12.36
N TYR A 105 -9.22 7.76 -11.19
CA TYR A 105 -10.21 8.48 -10.42
C TYR A 105 -9.78 8.50 -8.95
N GLY A 106 -10.03 9.62 -8.29
CA GLY A 106 -9.74 9.83 -6.88
C GLY A 106 -10.61 8.95 -5.99
N LEU A 107 -10.09 8.61 -4.82
CA LEU A 107 -10.76 7.74 -3.87
C LEU A 107 -11.53 8.51 -2.80
N ALA A 108 -11.19 9.78 -2.55
CA ALA A 108 -11.73 10.58 -1.44
C ALA A 108 -11.75 9.79 -0.12
N LEU A 109 -10.61 9.18 0.25
CA LEU A 109 -10.50 8.40 1.47
C LEU A 109 -10.70 9.31 2.70
N PRO A 110 -11.41 8.84 3.75
CA PRO A 110 -11.52 9.60 4.99
C PRO A 110 -10.17 9.82 5.68
N ASP A 111 -9.96 10.97 6.33
CA ASP A 111 -8.72 11.31 7.06
C ASP A 111 -8.21 10.18 7.98
N PRO A 112 -9.05 9.50 8.79
CA PRO A 112 -8.57 8.41 9.64
C PRO A 112 -8.03 7.20 8.86
N VAL A 113 -8.48 7.00 7.62
CA VAL A 113 -7.97 5.95 6.73
C VAL A 113 -6.67 6.41 6.07
N LEU A 114 -6.60 7.68 5.65
CA LEU A 114 -5.39 8.29 5.09
C LEU A 114 -4.23 8.25 6.09
N GLU A 115 -4.46 8.63 7.35
CA GLU A 115 -3.44 8.61 8.40
C GLU A 115 -2.83 7.21 8.60
N LYS A 116 -3.70 6.18 8.60
CA LYS A 116 -3.28 4.77 8.69
C LYS A 116 -2.42 4.34 7.52
N VAL A 117 -2.87 4.66 6.31
CA VAL A 117 -2.18 4.32 5.07
C VAL A 117 -0.83 5.03 4.98
N TYR A 118 -0.79 6.33 5.29
CA TYR A 118 0.40 7.14 5.16
C TYR A 118 1.49 6.79 6.15
N HIS A 119 1.16 6.50 7.42
CA HIS A 119 2.22 6.18 8.39
C HIS A 119 1.83 5.21 9.51
N LEU A 120 0.63 5.23 10.09
CA LEU A 120 0.39 4.47 11.33
C LEU A 120 0.57 2.95 11.14
N ASN A 121 0.22 2.40 9.97
CA ASN A 121 0.44 0.98 9.69
C ASN A 121 1.92 0.62 9.63
N ALA A 122 2.72 1.47 8.95
CA ALA A 122 4.16 1.30 8.86
C ALA A 122 4.82 1.48 10.24
N GLU A 123 4.45 2.51 10.99
CA GLU A 123 4.95 2.73 12.35
C GLU A 123 4.65 1.55 13.26
N LYS A 124 3.41 1.05 13.28
CA LYS A 124 3.03 -0.13 14.05
C LYS A 124 3.89 -1.34 13.70
N LEU A 125 4.14 -1.57 12.41
CA LEU A 125 5.00 -2.66 11.95
C LEU A 125 6.46 -2.45 12.37
N PHE A 126 7.04 -1.27 12.17
CA PHE A 126 8.47 -1.04 12.41
C PHE A 126 8.82 -0.79 13.88
N ASN A 127 7.88 -0.34 14.70
CA ASN A 127 8.09 -0.14 16.13
C ASN A 127 8.43 -1.46 16.86
N GLN A 128 8.07 -2.63 16.31
CA GLN A 128 8.48 -3.92 16.85
C GLN A 128 10.01 -4.16 16.79
N PHE A 129 10.75 -3.36 16.02
CA PHE A 129 12.21 -3.46 15.87
C PHE A 129 12.98 -2.35 16.60
N LYS A 130 12.29 -1.33 17.13
CA LYS A 130 12.92 -0.27 17.94
C LYS A 130 13.27 -0.87 19.31
N GLY A 131 14.53 -1.28 19.48
CA GLY A 131 15.03 -1.91 20.72
C GLY A 131 15.80 -3.20 20.54
N ALA A 132 16.02 -3.68 19.30
CA ALA A 132 17.07 -4.67 19.07
C ALA A 132 18.42 -4.00 19.35
N ASN A 133 18.96 -4.20 20.55
CA ASN A 133 20.34 -3.86 20.87
C ASN A 133 21.22 -4.43 19.76
N ILE A 134 21.70 -3.56 18.86
CA ILE A 134 22.86 -3.85 18.02
C ILE A 134 24.03 -3.82 18.99
N ALA A 135 24.13 -4.85 19.84
CA ALA A 135 25.30 -5.11 20.64
C ALA A 135 26.41 -5.33 19.63
N SER A 136 27.24 -4.29 19.46
CA SER A 136 28.44 -4.33 18.67
C SER A 136 29.30 -5.49 19.18
N LYS A 137 29.27 -6.63 18.49
CA LYS A 137 30.39 -7.57 18.54
C LYS A 137 31.55 -6.92 17.76
N ARG A 138 32.15 -5.88 18.35
CA ARG A 138 33.55 -5.57 18.11
C ARG A 138 34.31 -6.50 19.04
N GLY A 139 34.57 -7.72 18.55
CA GLY A 139 35.49 -8.64 19.19
C GLY A 139 36.86 -7.99 19.21
N GLY A 140 37.38 -7.76 20.42
CA GLY A 140 38.80 -7.65 20.62
C GLY A 140 39.44 -9.02 20.38
N ASN A 141 40.50 -9.03 19.58
CA ASN A 141 41.84 -9.46 19.95
C ASN A 141 42.82 -8.88 18.93
#